data_AF-A0A0D1CKP3-F1
#
_entry.id   AF-A0A0D1CKP3-F1
#
_cell.length_a   1.000
_cell.length_b   1.000
_cell.length_c   1.000
_cell.angle_alpha   90.00
_cell.angle_beta   90.00
_cell.angle_gamma   90.00
#
_symmetry.space_group_name_H-M   'P 1'
#
loop_
_entity.id
_entity.type
_entity.pdbx_description
1 polymer ?
#
loop_
_entity_poly.entity_id
_entity_poly.type
_entity_poly.pdbx_seq_one_letter_code
_entity_poly.pdbx_strand_id
1 'polypeptide(L)'
;MATMNVSLPDEMKAFVDEQAEGPDYAGASDYIRDLIRRDRARRQAIAEIRAFVQEGIDSGPAKPFDRETFRARLHAEHVERG
;
A
#
# COMPACT_ATOMS: atom_id res chain seq x y z
N MET A 1 -12.46 -22.43 -11.17
CA MET A 1 -12.40 -21.46 -10.04
C MET A 1 -12.93 -22.16 -8.80
N ALA A 2 -12.37 -21.88 -7.62
CA ALA A 2 -13.00 -22.29 -6.36
C ALA A 2 -14.23 -21.42 -6.08
N THR A 3 -15.33 -22.01 -5.64
CA THR A 3 -16.56 -21.30 -5.27
C THR A 3 -16.56 -21.05 -3.76
N MET A 4 -16.93 -19.83 -3.36
CA MET A 4 -17.08 -19.44 -1.96
C MET A 4 -18.45 -18.79 -1.78
N ASN A 5 -19.27 -19.32 -0.87
CA ASN A 5 -20.56 -18.71 -0.50
C ASN A 5 -20.36 -17.88 0.77
N VAL A 6 -20.91 -16.67 0.78
CA VAL A 6 -20.84 -15.75 1.91
C VAL A 6 -22.23 -15.19 2.17
N SER A 7 -22.70 -15.31 3.40
CA SER A 7 -23.94 -14.63 3.85
C SER A 7 -23.59 -13.23 4.33
N LEU A 8 -24.30 -12.24 3.79
CA LEU A 8 -24.16 -10.84 4.15
C LEU A 8 -25.47 -10.34 4.76
N PRO A 9 -25.42 -9.44 5.76
CA PRO A 9 -26.59 -8.64 6.15
C PRO A 9 -27.15 -7.87 4.94
N ASP A 10 -28.45 -7.59 4.95
CA ASP A 10 -29.14 -6.94 3.83
C ASP A 10 -28.50 -5.60 3.44
N GLU A 11 -28.08 -4.80 4.43
CA GLU A 11 -27.39 -3.53 4.21
C GLU A 11 -26.07 -3.70 3.44
N MET A 12 -25.30 -4.74 3.76
CA MET A 12 -24.02 -5.01 3.10
C MET A 12 -24.23 -5.56 1.69
N LYS A 13 -25.28 -6.38 1.50
CA LYS A 13 -25.65 -6.86 0.17
C LYS A 13 -26.06 -5.69 -0.74
N ALA A 14 -26.93 -4.80 -0.26
CA ALA A 14 -27.37 -3.63 -1.01
C ALA A 14 -26.20 -2.74 -1.42
N PHE A 15 -25.26 -2.50 -0.49
CA PHE A 15 -24.03 -1.77 -0.81
C PHE A 15 -23.20 -2.47 -1.91
N VAL A 16 -22.99 -3.78 -1.79
CA VAL A 16 -22.22 -4.55 -2.80
C VAL A 16 -22.90 -4.50 -4.17
N ASP A 17 -24.23 -4.60 -4.22
CA ASP A 17 -24.99 -4.53 -5.47
C ASP A 17 -24.84 -3.14 -6.11
N GLU A 18 -25.00 -2.06 -5.35
CA GLU A 18 -24.83 -0.68 -5.84
C GLU A 18 -23.42 -0.45 -6.43
N GLN A 19 -22.37 -0.93 -5.75
CA GLN A 19 -21.01 -0.80 -6.25
C GLN A 19 -20.77 -1.63 -7.51
N ALA A 20 -21.43 -2.78 -7.63
CA ALA A 20 -21.30 -3.69 -8.75
C ALA A 20 -22.09 -3.26 -10.00
N GLU A 21 -23.06 -2.35 -9.87
CA GLU A 21 -23.79 -1.76 -10.99
C GLU A 21 -22.97 -0.71 -11.77
N GLY A 22 -21.82 -0.30 -11.23
CA GLY A 22 -20.89 0.59 -11.91
C GLY A 22 -20.29 -0.03 -13.20
N PRO A 23 -19.81 0.80 -14.14
CA PRO A 23 -19.30 0.32 -15.44
C PRO A 23 -18.03 -0.55 -15.32
N ASP A 24 -17.38 -0.54 -14.16
CA ASP A 24 -16.10 -1.20 -13.92
C ASP A 24 -16.24 -2.68 -13.53
N TYR A 25 -17.45 -3.16 -13.23
CA TYR A 25 -17.66 -4.52 -12.73
C TYR A 25 -18.73 -5.28 -13.51
N ALA A 26 -18.51 -6.58 -13.69
CA ALA A 26 -19.50 -7.48 -14.30
C ALA A 26 -20.56 -7.99 -13.31
N GLY A 27 -20.52 -7.55 -12.04
CA GLY A 27 -21.43 -7.93 -10.98
C GLY A 27 -20.76 -8.13 -9.61
N ALA A 28 -21.56 -8.47 -8.60
CA ALA A 28 -21.13 -8.53 -7.20
C ALA A 28 -19.88 -9.42 -6.97
N SER A 29 -19.82 -10.59 -7.59
CA SER A 29 -18.65 -11.47 -7.44
C SER A 29 -17.37 -10.86 -8.00
N ASP A 30 -17.46 -10.01 -9.02
CA ASP A 30 -16.29 -9.34 -9.58
C ASP A 30 -15.81 -8.21 -8.68
N TYR A 31 -16.74 -7.39 -8.20
CA TYR A 31 -16.47 -6.37 -7.19
C TYR A 31 -15.81 -6.96 -5.93
N ILE A 32 -16.34 -8.06 -5.39
CA ILE A 32 -15.76 -8.72 -4.21
C ILE A 32 -14.34 -9.25 -4.49
N ARG A 33 -14.08 -9.84 -5.66
CA ARG A 33 -12.72 -10.29 -6.03
C ARG A 33 -11.75 -9.12 -6.09
N ASP A 34 -12.18 -7.99 -6.64
CA ASP A 34 -11.35 -6.80 -6.69
C ASP A 34 -11.07 -6.22 -5.30
N LEU A 35 -12.08 -6.13 -4.43
CA LEU A 35 -11.88 -5.76 -3.03
C LEU A 35 -10.85 -6.64 -2.32
N ILE A 36 -10.89 -7.95 -2.53
CA ILE A 36 -9.90 -8.89 -1.95
C ILE A 36 -8.49 -8.59 -2.50
N ARG A 37 -8.35 -8.29 -3.79
CA ARG A 37 -7.05 -7.91 -4.39
C ARG A 37 -6.52 -6.61 -3.78
N ARG A 38 -7.38 -5.60 -3.64
CA ARG A 38 -7.03 -4.30 -3.04
C ARG A 38 -6.64 -4.44 -1.58
N ASP A 39 -7.36 -5.25 -0.79
CA ASP A 39 -7.02 -5.54 0.60
C ASP A 39 -5.64 -6.21 0.71
N ARG A 40 -5.38 -7.24 -0.12
CA ARG A 40 -4.08 -7.90 -0.17
C ARG A 40 -2.95 -6.92 -0.51
N ALA A 41 -3.13 -6.12 -1.55
CA ALA A 41 -2.14 -5.12 -1.98
C ALA A 41 -1.87 -4.08 -0.87
N ARG A 42 -2.93 -3.58 -0.22
CA ARG A 42 -2.82 -2.65 0.90
C ARG A 42 -2.05 -3.26 2.07
N ARG A 43 -2.35 -4.50 2.45
CA ARG A 43 -1.65 -5.20 3.53
C ARG A 43 -0.17 -5.40 3.20
N GLN A 44 0.15 -5.74 1.95
CA GLN A 44 1.52 -5.88 1.50
C GLN A 44 2.28 -4.54 1.56
N ALA A 45 1.70 -3.46 1.04
CA ALA A 45 2.31 -2.13 1.09
C ALA A 45 2.56 -1.66 2.53
N ILE A 46 1.61 -1.92 3.44
CA ILE A 46 1.78 -1.61 4.87
C ILE A 46 2.93 -2.43 5.47
N ALA A 47 3.01 -3.73 5.14
CA ALA A 47 4.08 -4.59 5.64
C ALA A 47 5.45 -4.13 5.15
N GLU A 48 5.56 -3.73 3.89
CA GLU A 48 6.78 -3.20 3.29
C GLU A 48 7.23 -1.88 3.95
N ILE A 49 6.32 -0.93 4.12
CA ILE A 49 6.63 0.33 4.83
C ILE A 49 7.08 0.05 6.27
N ARG A 50 6.42 -0.87 6.98
CA ARG A 50 6.82 -1.26 8.33
C ARG A 50 8.22 -1.86 8.36
N ALA A 51 8.59 -2.67 7.37
CA ALA A 51 9.93 -3.22 7.28
C ALA A 51 10.99 -2.11 7.14
N PHE A 52 10.76 -1.12 6.26
CA PHE A 52 11.68 0.02 6.12
C PHE A 52 11.76 0.90 7.37
N VAL A 53 10.63 1.12 8.05
CA VAL A 53 10.63 1.84 9.33
C VAL A 53 11.45 1.07 10.38
N GLN A 54 11.29 -0.26 10.43
CA GLN A 54 12.04 -1.10 11.36
C GLN A 54 13.54 -1.09 11.04
N GLU A 55 13.92 -1.17 9.76
CA GLU A 55 15.31 -1.01 9.31
C GLU A 55 15.88 0.34 9.77
N GLY A 56 15.11 1.42 9.64
CA GLY A 56 15.50 2.74 10.14
C GLY A 56 15.69 2.79 11.65
N ILE A 57 14.83 2.12 12.43
CA ILE A 57 14.97 2.01 13.89
C ILE A 57 16.23 1.22 14.26
N ASP A 58 16.48 0.11 13.56
CA ASP A 58 17.62 -0.78 13.78
C ASP A 58 18.95 -0.17 13.26
N SER A 59 18.88 0.88 12.43
CA SER A 59 20.06 1.61 11.92
C SER A 59 20.83 2.40 12.99
N GLY A 60 20.30 2.45 14.21
CA GLY A 60 20.93 3.08 15.36
C GLY A 60 20.31 4.44 15.72
N PRO A 61 20.89 5.15 16.70
CA PRO A 61 20.31 6.38 17.21
C PRO A 61 20.30 7.48 16.16
N ALA A 62 19.18 8.21 16.08
CA ALA A 62 19.05 9.38 15.24
C ALA A 62 20.11 10.43 15.58
N LYS A 63 20.66 11.07 14.55
CA LYS A 63 21.64 12.16 14.68
C LYS A 63 21.01 13.47 14.22
N PRO A 64 21.47 14.64 14.73
CA PRO A 64 21.06 15.93 14.19
C PRO A 64 21.27 15.98 12.68
N PHE A 65 20.27 16.46 11.95
CA PHE A 65 20.30 16.55 10.50
C PHE A 65 20.41 18.02 10.07
N ASP A 66 21.53 18.36 9.44
CA ASP A 66 21.74 19.65 8.78
C ASP A 66 21.65 19.46 7.26
N ARG A 67 20.66 20.14 6.67
CA ARG A 67 20.34 20.04 5.25
C ARG A 67 21.40 20.68 4.36
N GLU A 68 22.04 21.76 4.80
CA GLU A 68 23.00 22.50 3.98
C GLU A 68 24.30 21.71 3.83
N THR A 69 24.85 21.23 4.95
CA THR A 69 26.04 20.38 4.94
C THR A 69 25.80 19.04 4.24
N PHE A 70 24.62 18.43 4.43
CA PHE A 70 24.25 17.22 3.70
C PHE A 70 24.26 17.43 2.18
N ARG A 71 23.65 18.53 1.69
CA ARG A 71 23.58 18.84 0.27
C ARG A 71 24.94 19.20 -0.32
N ALA A 72 25.76 19.96 0.41
CA ALA A 72 27.13 20.28 -0.01
C ALA A 72 27.99 19.01 -0.18
N ARG A 73 27.88 18.06 0.75
CA ARG A 73 28.58 16.76 0.66
C ARG A 73 28.15 15.95 -0.57
N LEU A 74 26.84 15.86 -0.83
CA LEU A 74 26.35 15.13 -2.01
C LEU A 74 26.84 15.74 -3.33
N HIS A 75 26.88 17.08 -3.43
CA HIS A 75 27.41 17.74 -4.62
C HIS A 75 28.91 17.48 -4.81
N ALA A 76 29.69 17.47 -3.73
CA ALA A 76 31.12 17.14 -3.79
C ALA A 76 31.36 15.68 -4.24
N GLU A 77 30.64 14.71 -3.67
CA GLU A 77 30.73 13.28 -4.05
C GLU A 77 30.34 13.03 -5.52
N HIS A 78 29.39 13.79 -6.06
CA HIS A 78 28.98 13.68 -7.47
C HIS A 78 29.99 14.28 -8.44
N VAL A 79 30.76 15.31 -8.03
CA VAL A 79 31.79 15.93 -8.87
C VAL A 79 33.05 15.06 -8.97
N GLU A 80 33.38 14.29 -7.93
CA GLU A 80 34.55 13.38 -7.96
C GLU A 80 34.30 12.04 -8.68
N ARG A 81 33.04 11.69 -8.95
CA ARG A 81 32.67 10.44 -9.68
C ARG A 81 32.48 10.63 -11.19
N GLY A 82 32.57 11.85 -11.72
CA GLY A 82 32.47 12.17 -13.15
C GLY A 82 33.84 12.47 -13.76
#